data_AF-A0A4Q7YT69-F1
#
_entry.id   AF-A0A4Q7YT69-F1
#
_cell.length_a   1.000
_cell.length_b   1.000
_cell.length_c   1.000
_cell.angle_alpha   90.00
_cell.angle_beta   90.00
_cell.angle_gamma   90.00
#
_symmetry.space_group_name_H-M   'P 1'
#
loop_
_entity.id
_entity.type
_entity.pdbx_description
1 polymer ?
#
loop_
_entity_poly.entity_id
_entity_poly.type
_entity_poly.pdbx_seq_one_letter_code
_entity_poly.pdbx_strand_id
1 'polypeptide(L)' 'MNGSLHVGLAALGAAIGVGLIGMKASEAVGRNPDASTKILVQSILAIAFAEAIVFYALFLVR' A
#
# COMPACT_ATOMS: atom_id res chain seq x y z
N MET A 1 -2.27 -4.77 -29.50
CA MET A 1 -1.47 -4.27 -28.36
C MET A 1 -2.44 -3.64 -27.36
N ASN A 2 -3.10 -4.44 -26.52
CA ASN A 2 -3.99 -3.90 -25.49
C ASN A 2 -3.10 -3.31 -24.40
N GLY A 3 -2.99 -1.98 -24.37
CA GLY A 3 -2.01 -1.31 -23.51
C GLY A 3 -2.34 -1.51 -22.03
N SER A 4 -1.52 -2.29 -21.34
CA SER A 4 -1.55 -2.47 -19.87
C SER A 4 -1.10 -1.23 -19.09
N LEU A 5 -1.14 -0.05 -19.71
CA LEU A 5 -0.68 1.20 -19.12
C LEU A 5 -1.50 1.56 -17.87
N HIS A 6 -2.81 1.34 -17.90
CA HIS A 6 -3.69 1.55 -16.74
C HIS A 6 -3.33 0.64 -15.56
N VAL A 7 -3.01 -0.63 -15.83
CA VAL A 7 -2.50 -1.58 -14.82
C VAL A 7 -1.15 -1.11 -14.27
N GLY A 8 -0.23 -0.69 -15.14
CA GLY A 8 1.10 -0.19 -14.73
C GLY A 8 1.01 1.07 -13.86
N LEU A 9 0.11 2.00 -14.21
CA LEU A 9 -0.14 3.21 -13.41
C LEU A 9 -0.79 2.88 -12.06
N ALA A 10 -1.74 1.95 -12.02
CA ALA A 10 -2.35 1.49 -10.78
C ALA A 10 -1.31 0.82 -9.86
N ALA A 11 -0.48 -0.07 -10.40
CA ALA A 11 0.59 -0.73 -9.67
C ALA A 11 1.63 0.27 -9.12
N LEU A 12 2.00 1.29 -9.90
CA LEU A 12 2.89 2.36 -9.45
C LEU A 12 2.28 3.15 -8.28
N GLY A 13 0.99 3.49 -8.37
CA GLY A 13 0.28 4.18 -7.30
C GLY A 13 0.27 3.39 -5.98
N ALA A 14 0.00 2.08 -6.05
CA ALA A 14 0.08 1.22 -4.86
C ALA A 14 1.49 1.09 -4.30
N ALA A 15 2.51 0.89 -5.16
CA ALA A 15 3.88 0.79 -4.70
C ALA A 15 4.33 2.03 -3.91
N ILE A 16 3.95 3.22 -4.38
CA ILE A 16 4.20 4.48 -3.67
C ILE A 16 3.42 4.52 -2.35
N GLY A 17 2.12 4.19 -2.37
CA GLY A 17 1.29 4.18 -1.17
C GLY A 17 1.83 3.25 -0.08
N VAL A 18 2.14 2.00 -0.44
CA VAL A 18 2.73 1.00 0.46
C VAL A 18 4.08 1.46 0.99
N GLY A 19 4.95 2.01 0.12
CA GLY A 19 6.26 2.54 0.53
C GLY A 19 6.13 3.67 1.56
N LEU A 20 5.20 4.61 1.36
CA LEU A 20 4.94 5.70 2.30
C LEU A 20 4.40 5.20 3.64
N ILE A 21 3.49 4.22 3.63
CA ILE A 21 2.96 3.60 4.85
C ILE A 21 4.11 2.93 5.62
N GLY A 22 4.93 2.12 4.96
CA GLY A 22 6.06 1.43 5.58
C GLY A 22 7.10 2.40 6.16
N MET A 23 7.40 3.48 5.45
CA MET A 23 8.30 4.54 5.94
C MET A 23 7.76 5.19 7.22
N LYS A 24 6.49 5.61 7.23
CA LYS A 24 5.87 6.24 8.41
C LYS A 24 5.65 5.28 9.56
N ALA A 25 5.36 4.02 9.28
CA ALA A 25 5.32 2.96 10.27
C ALA A 25 6.69 2.80 10.95
N SER A 26 7.76 2.71 10.16
CA SER A 26 9.13 2.56 10.67
C SER A 26 9.57 3.75 11.52
N GLU A 27 9.29 4.99 11.07
CA GLU A 27 9.51 6.20 11.87
C GLU A 27 8.71 6.17 13.18
N ALA A 28 7.44 5.76 13.15
CA ALA A 28 6.59 5.72 14.33
C ALA A 28 7.06 4.67 15.35
N VAL A 29 7.49 3.49 14.88
CA VAL A 29 8.09 2.47 15.74
C VAL A 29 9.40 2.97 16.34
N GLY A 30 10.25 3.64 15.56
CA GLY A 30 11.49 4.24 16.06
C GLY A 30 11.27 5.29 17.15
N ARG A 31 10.18 6.07 17.06
CA ARG A 31 9.80 7.05 18.09
C ARG A 31 9.15 6.41 19.32
N ASN A 32 8.43 5.31 19.15
CA ASN A 32 7.76 4.61 20.26
C ASN A 32 7.82 3.08 20.07
N PRO A 33 8.92 2.42 20.51
CA PRO A 33 9.14 1.00 20.29
C PRO A 33 8.06 0.09 20.93
N ASP A 34 7.51 0.50 22.07
CA ASP A 34 6.47 -0.24 22.79
C ASP A 34 5.14 -0.31 22.02
N ALA A 35 4.93 0.60 21.07
CA ALA A 35 3.76 0.60 20.19
C ALA A 35 3.93 -0.22 18.91
N SER A 36 5.07 -0.92 18.72
CA SER A 36 5.42 -1.62 17.48
C SER A 36 4.32 -2.53 16.93
N THR A 37 3.72 -3.36 17.77
CA THR A 37 2.64 -4.27 17.35
C THR A 37 1.38 -3.52 16.90
N LYS A 38 0.99 -2.46 17.62
CA LYS A 38 -0.19 -1.66 17.26
C LYS A 38 0.03 -0.93 15.92
N ILE A 39 1.24 -0.39 15.72
CA ILE A 39 1.63 0.28 14.47
C ILE A 39 1.65 -0.74 13.32
N LEU A 40 2.19 -1.94 13.53
CA LEU A 40 2.19 -3.01 12.53
C LEU A 40 0.77 -3.37 12.08
N VAL A 41 -0.15 -3.63 13.03
CA VAL A 41 -1.54 -3.99 12.72
C VAL A 41 -2.23 -2.88 11.93
N GLN A 42 -2.08 -1.61 12.35
CA GLN A 42 -2.64 -0.47 11.62
C GLN A 42 -2.05 -0.35 10.21
N SER A 43 -0.73 -0.58 10.07
CA SER A 43 -0.03 -0.47 8.78
C SER A 43 -0.47 -1.56 7.81
N ILE A 44 -0.69 -2.80 8.27
CA ILE A 44 -1.21 -3.89 7.45
C ILE A 44 -2.60 -3.53 6.90
N LEU A 45 -3.48 -2.98 7.73
CA LEU A 45 -4.81 -2.54 7.29
C LEU A 45 -4.71 -1.42 6.25
N ALA A 46 -3.85 -0.43 6.47
CA ALA A 46 -3.63 0.65 5.53
C ALA A 46 -3.07 0.16 4.18
N ILE A 47 -2.12 -0.77 4.20
CA ILE A 47 -1.55 -1.41 3.00
C ILE A 47 -2.63 -2.17 2.25
N ALA A 48 -3.45 -2.96 2.95
CA ALA A 48 -4.56 -3.70 2.34
C ALA A 48 -5.55 -2.76 1.63
N PHE A 49 -5.87 -1.60 2.23
CA PHE A 49 -6.71 -0.59 1.57
C PHE A 49 -6.02 0.07 0.37
N ALA A 50 -4.72 0.33 0.45
CA ALA A 50 -3.95 0.90 -0.67
C ALA A 50 -3.88 -0.07 -1.86
N GLU A 51 -3.73 -1.37 -1.61
CA GLU A 51 -3.68 -2.40 -2.65
C GLU A 51 -5.06 -2.77 -3.22
N ALA A 52 -6.16 -2.61 -2.47
CA ALA A 52 -7.51 -2.91 -2.93
C ALA A 52 -7.89 -2.16 -4.23
N ILE A 53 -7.38 -0.94 -4.41
CA ILE A 53 -7.62 -0.12 -5.61
C ILE A 53 -6.99 -0.77 -6.85
N VAL A 54 -5.84 -1.42 -6.70
CA VAL A 54 -5.14 -2.11 -7.81
C VAL A 54 -5.84 -3.40 -8.20
N PHE A 55 -6.44 -4.10 -7.24
CA PHE A 55 -7.28 -5.26 -7.56
C PHE A 55 -8.46 -4.88 -8.48
N TYR A 56 -9.08 -3.71 -8.29
CA TYR A 56 -10.11 -3.23 -9.22
C TYR A 56 -9.55 -2.98 -10.63
N ALA A 57 -8.38 -2.34 -10.74
CA ALA A 57 -7.74 -2.08 -12.03
C ALA A 57 -7.25 -3.35 -12.75
N LEU A 58 -6.88 -4.40 -12.01
CA LEU A 58 -6.41 -5.67 -12.56
C LEU A 58 -7.54 -6.63 -12.95
N PHE A 59 -8.59 -6.71 -12.15
CA PHE A 59 -9.61 -7.77 -12.28
C PHE A 59 -10.98 -7.28 -12.72
N LEU A 60 -11.33 -6.02 -12.43
CA LEU A 60 -12.66 -5.48 -12.74
C LEU A 60 -12.68 -4.71 -14.08
N VAL A 61 -11.56 -4.11 -14.46
CA VAL A 61 -11.37 -3.51 -15.80
C VAL A 61 -11.07 -4.63 -16.79
N ARG A 62 -12.12 -5.17 -17.42
CA ARG A 62 -12.05 -6.10 -18.55
C ARG A 62 -12.79 -5.53 -19.73
#